data_AF-A0A5S4YME5-F1
#
_entry.id   AF-A0A5S4YME5-F1
#
_cell.length_a   1.000
_cell.length_b   1.000
_cell.length_c   1.000
_cell.angle_alpha   90.00
_cell.angle_beta   90.00
_cell.angle_gamma   90.00
#
_symmetry.space_group_name_H-M   'P 1'
#
loop_
_entity.id
_entity.type
_entity.pdbx_description
1 polymer ?
#
loop_
_entity_poly.entity_id
_entity_poly.type
_entity_poly.pdbx_seq_one_letter_code
_entity_poly.pdbx_strand_id
1 'polypeptide(L)'
;MSSNFPELVFSEDEDFTADRLNSAMEVLDKRLRALEPFTPSWQQAVNDLRDVGLSRLNDAILPAYQRIQLLSTLGFLFAGSSSEVTLTNDMTATFIIDGETQKSLFTPTPFLALTRSSTVDDWAIAQLISYEAATGTLMVKVKAITGNAGPHTDWQIGACAGNTAAAMAYFAQIDAARNQSNVAKAATAADRVQTGLDRVQTGLDVTAANIAKEQAQAAASGAGTWDPTNYALKTYVDNAIANLIGAAPSTLDTLQEIAQRFVTDENALNSLTTTVSGKLQKSMNLSDLTDTVAAKANLGISFANPTSKSGLAAVAGSAVTYMRSDAAPAIDVSISPTWTGKHIYQYSSGLSYVHQTSTWGGLSVYAPDQGTAFISYHRGVYAVNAGLDGDNWWRIGGWSDGAAWRFGVSPAGLMQSAGYGANTTPVASQVRAAGDIIYGVSDVRLKKDIETIENALEKIRQLRGVTWDQSDLAKELKAPDQPRRKAGLLAQDLQKVLPEAVGLAPFDTDKFGRSKSGLDLLNIYYEQLSGLLVEAVKELADRNDALEARLAKLEAKLGV
;
A
#
# COMPACT_ATOMS: atom_id res chain seq x y z
N MET A 1 30.11 -87.34 87.04
CA MET A 1 30.04 -87.74 85.61
C MET A 1 28.64 -88.27 85.34
N SER A 2 28.03 -87.90 84.22
CA SER A 2 26.64 -88.20 83.86
C SER A 2 26.34 -89.70 83.90
N SER A 3 25.38 -90.12 84.73
CA SER A 3 25.00 -91.51 85.01
C SER A 3 24.22 -92.20 83.88
N ASN A 4 24.17 -91.61 82.68
CA ASN A 4 23.27 -92.07 81.62
C ASN A 4 23.96 -92.94 80.56
N PHE A 5 25.28 -93.10 80.60
CA PHE A 5 26.04 -93.94 79.66
C PHE A 5 27.21 -94.64 80.38
N PRO A 6 26.94 -95.70 81.16
CA PRO A 6 27.97 -96.43 81.89
C PRO A 6 29.04 -97.01 80.96
N GLU A 7 28.71 -97.28 79.69
CA GLU A 7 29.63 -97.81 78.68
C GLU A 7 30.73 -96.82 78.26
N LEU A 8 30.62 -95.52 78.60
CA LEU A 8 31.62 -94.50 78.27
C LEU A 8 32.48 -94.05 79.47
N VAL A 9 32.27 -94.66 80.64
CA VAL A 9 33.03 -94.37 81.86
C VAL A 9 34.10 -95.44 82.03
N PHE A 10 35.37 -95.00 82.13
CA PHE A 10 36.52 -95.86 82.44
C PHE A 10 36.94 -95.56 83.88
N SER A 11 36.99 -96.58 84.75
CA SER A 11 37.58 -96.46 86.08
C SER A 11 39.07 -96.81 86.04
N GLU A 12 39.84 -96.39 87.05
CA GLU A 12 41.27 -96.69 87.13
C GLU A 12 41.58 -98.18 87.40
N ASP A 13 40.57 -98.97 87.79
CA ASP A 13 40.70 -100.38 88.19
C ASP A 13 40.17 -101.38 87.14
N GLU A 14 39.75 -100.93 85.95
CA GLU A 14 39.28 -101.82 84.85
C GLU A 14 40.32 -101.98 83.73
N ASP A 15 40.54 -103.23 83.29
CA ASP A 15 41.47 -103.56 82.20
C ASP A 15 40.99 -103.03 80.85
N PHE A 16 41.89 -102.33 80.14
CA PHE A 16 41.67 -101.80 78.79
C PHE A 16 41.66 -102.92 77.74
N THR A 17 40.51 -103.59 77.58
CA THR A 17 40.33 -104.68 76.61
C THR A 17 39.72 -104.20 75.29
N ALA A 18 40.03 -104.91 74.19
CA ALA A 18 39.53 -104.58 72.85
C ALA A 18 37.98 -104.60 72.78
N ASP A 19 37.33 -105.53 73.48
CA ASP A 19 35.87 -105.66 73.51
C ASP A 19 35.20 -104.47 74.21
N ARG A 20 35.85 -103.93 75.24
CA ARG A 20 35.36 -102.75 75.97
C ARG A 20 35.41 -101.51 75.08
N LEU A 21 36.48 -101.35 74.31
CA LEU A 21 36.68 -100.25 73.37
C LEU A 21 35.70 -100.33 72.19
N ASN A 22 35.47 -101.53 71.65
CA ASN A 22 34.46 -101.76 70.61
C ASN A 22 33.05 -101.38 71.08
N SER A 23 32.68 -101.74 72.32
CA SER A 23 31.37 -101.38 72.88
C SER A 23 31.20 -99.87 73.05
N ALA A 24 32.23 -99.17 73.53
CA ALA A 24 32.21 -97.71 73.64
C ALA A 24 32.11 -97.04 72.26
N MET A 25 32.84 -97.55 71.27
CA MET A 25 32.80 -97.05 69.88
C MET A 25 31.47 -97.32 69.19
N GLU A 26 30.81 -98.45 69.46
CA GLU A 26 29.48 -98.75 68.91
C GLU A 26 28.41 -97.80 69.46
N VAL A 27 28.49 -97.45 70.75
CA VAL A 27 27.61 -96.44 71.36
C VAL A 27 27.86 -95.06 70.73
N LEU A 28 29.12 -94.70 70.49
CA LEU A 28 29.46 -93.45 69.79
C LEU A 28 28.96 -93.45 68.33
N ASP A 29 29.16 -94.53 67.56
CA ASP A 29 28.73 -94.65 66.17
C ASP A 29 27.20 -94.58 66.03
N LYS A 30 26.45 -95.28 66.88
CA LYS A 30 24.98 -95.21 66.89
C LYS A 30 24.48 -93.80 67.17
N ARG A 31 25.15 -93.04 68.05
CA ARG A 31 24.78 -91.64 68.34
C ARG A 31 25.19 -90.69 67.22
N LEU A 32 26.32 -90.93 66.57
CA LEU A 32 26.76 -90.15 65.42
C LEU A 32 25.78 -90.36 64.24
N ARG A 33 25.39 -91.61 63.96
CA ARG A 33 24.37 -91.94 62.96
C ARG A 33 22.99 -91.36 63.28
N ALA A 34 22.61 -91.29 64.55
CA ALA A 34 21.36 -90.63 64.96
C ALA A 34 21.37 -89.11 64.72
N LEU A 35 22.55 -88.50 64.57
CA LEU A 35 22.72 -87.08 64.25
C LEU A 35 22.86 -86.80 62.75
N GLU A 36 23.13 -87.82 61.91
CA GLU A 36 23.26 -87.65 60.45
C GLU A 36 22.03 -87.01 59.76
N PRO A 37 20.76 -87.34 60.12
CA PRO A 37 19.57 -86.72 59.53
C PRO A 37 19.38 -85.23 59.88
N PHE A 38 20.08 -84.75 60.91
CA PHE A 38 19.99 -83.36 61.38
C PHE A 38 21.07 -82.46 60.79
N THR A 39 21.89 -82.95 59.87
CA THR A 39 22.81 -82.12 59.09
C THR A 39 22.00 -81.37 58.05
N PRO A 40 21.69 -80.07 58.21
CA PRO A 40 20.95 -79.35 57.19
C PRO A 40 21.86 -79.28 55.97
N SER A 41 21.45 -79.86 54.84
CA SER A 41 22.23 -79.68 53.62
C SER A 41 22.20 -78.19 53.29
N TRP A 42 23.37 -77.60 53.08
CA TRP A 42 23.48 -76.19 52.71
C TRP A 42 22.61 -75.85 51.48
N GLN A 43 22.46 -76.82 50.58
CA GLN A 43 21.60 -76.72 49.41
C GLN A 43 20.12 -76.62 49.77
N GLN A 44 19.63 -77.35 50.77
CA GLN A 44 18.23 -77.26 51.20
C GLN A 44 17.93 -75.88 51.82
N ALA A 45 18.79 -75.38 52.71
CA ALA A 45 18.61 -74.07 53.32
C ALA A 45 18.66 -72.92 52.28
N VAL A 46 19.53 -73.04 51.26
CA VAL A 46 19.58 -72.09 50.14
C VAL A 46 18.31 -72.15 49.29
N ASN A 47 17.78 -73.35 49.02
CA ASN A 47 16.53 -73.52 48.27
C ASN A 47 15.34 -72.92 49.02
N ASP A 48 15.21 -73.20 50.33
CA ASP A 48 14.12 -72.66 51.15
C ASP A 48 14.18 -71.11 51.22
N LEU A 49 15.39 -70.54 51.33
CA LEU A 49 15.57 -69.08 51.29
C LEU A 49 15.21 -68.50 49.91
N ARG A 50 15.53 -69.23 48.84
CA ARG A 50 15.21 -68.84 47.47
C ARG A 50 13.71 -68.85 47.23
N ASP A 51 12.99 -69.84 47.75
CA ASP A 51 11.53 -69.95 47.62
C ASP A 51 10.81 -68.87 48.43
N VAL A 52 11.26 -68.59 49.66
CA VAL A 52 10.73 -67.47 50.46
C VAL A 52 11.04 -66.13 49.78
N GLY A 53 12.24 -65.98 49.22
CA GLY A 53 12.65 -64.79 48.46
C GLY A 53 11.80 -64.58 47.21
N LEU A 54 11.54 -65.63 46.44
CA LEU A 54 10.69 -65.60 45.24
C LEU A 54 9.23 -65.31 45.58
N SER A 55 8.67 -65.92 46.62
CA SER A 55 7.29 -65.65 47.06
C SER A 55 7.13 -64.20 47.48
N ARG A 56 8.04 -63.67 48.30
CA ARG A 56 7.98 -62.26 48.75
C ARG A 56 8.18 -61.28 47.60
N LEU A 57 9.04 -61.63 46.64
CA LEU A 57 9.27 -60.82 45.46
C LEU A 57 8.03 -60.82 44.55
N ASN A 58 7.34 -61.95 44.41
CA ASN A 58 6.09 -62.04 43.67
C ASN A 58 4.98 -61.24 44.35
N ASP A 59 4.81 -61.37 45.68
CA ASP A 59 3.78 -60.63 46.43
C ASP A 59 4.02 -59.11 46.41
N ALA A 60 5.29 -58.67 46.37
CA ALA A 60 5.64 -57.25 46.32
C ALA A 60 5.58 -56.66 44.90
N ILE A 61 6.02 -57.41 43.88
CA ILE A 61 6.17 -56.89 42.52
C ILE A 61 4.94 -57.14 41.66
N LEU A 62 4.18 -58.21 41.89
CA LEU A 62 3.01 -58.54 41.07
C LEU A 62 1.94 -57.43 41.08
N PRO A 63 1.60 -56.77 42.21
CA PRO A 63 0.67 -55.64 42.20
C PRO A 63 1.21 -54.44 41.42
N ALA A 64 2.53 -54.18 41.49
CA ALA A 64 3.18 -53.11 40.75
C ALA A 64 3.22 -53.41 39.24
N TYR A 65 3.51 -54.66 38.86
CA TYR A 65 3.49 -55.13 37.48
C TYR A 65 2.09 -55.09 36.88
N GLN A 66 1.07 -55.53 37.60
CA GLN A 66 -0.33 -55.43 37.18
C GLN A 66 -0.75 -53.97 37.00
N ARG A 67 -0.33 -53.07 37.89
CA ARG A 67 -0.60 -51.62 37.77
C ARG A 67 0.13 -51.00 36.57
N ILE A 68 1.36 -51.41 36.28
CA ILE A 68 2.13 -50.97 35.11
C ILE A 68 1.52 -51.52 33.81
N GLN A 69 1.08 -52.79 33.78
CA GLN A 69 0.35 -53.34 32.64
C GLN A 69 -0.97 -52.60 32.40
N LEU A 70 -1.73 -52.31 33.46
CA LEU A 70 -2.98 -51.53 33.36
C LEU A 70 -2.74 -50.13 32.78
N LEU A 71 -1.70 -49.43 33.28
CA LEU A 71 -1.25 -48.13 32.78
C LEU A 71 -0.81 -48.19 31.31
N SER A 72 -0.18 -49.29 30.90
CA SER A 72 0.22 -49.55 29.52
C SER A 72 -0.96 -49.82 28.59
N THR A 73 -1.98 -50.55 29.05
CA THR A 73 -3.13 -50.95 28.21
C THR A 73 -4.23 -49.89 28.10
N LEU A 74 -4.46 -49.08 29.14
CA LEU A 74 -5.54 -48.10 29.14
C LEU A 74 -5.12 -46.72 28.62
N GLY A 75 -3.82 -46.42 28.58
CA GLY A 75 -3.33 -45.10 28.17
C GLY A 75 -3.77 -44.00 29.13
N PHE A 76 -2.87 -43.10 29.50
CA PHE A 76 -3.12 -42.01 30.45
C PHE A 76 -4.09 -40.92 29.94
N LEU A 77 -4.82 -41.14 28.84
CA LEU A 77 -5.33 -40.06 28.00
C LEU A 77 -6.84 -39.95 27.88
N PHE A 78 -7.66 -40.99 28.14
CA PHE A 78 -9.11 -40.95 27.88
C PHE A 78 -9.96 -41.59 28.99
N ALA A 79 -11.04 -40.91 29.38
CA ALA A 79 -12.03 -41.40 30.34
C ALA A 79 -13.46 -41.28 29.78
N GLY A 80 -14.28 -42.31 29.98
CA GLY A 80 -15.69 -42.32 29.55
C GLY A 80 -16.62 -41.72 30.59
N SER A 81 -17.68 -41.04 30.15
CA SER A 81 -18.74 -40.55 31.01
C SER A 81 -20.13 -40.72 30.39
N SER A 82 -21.05 -41.29 31.16
CA SER A 82 -22.45 -41.47 30.78
C SER A 82 -23.38 -40.37 31.29
N SER A 83 -22.80 -39.25 31.74
CA SER A 83 -23.56 -38.11 32.25
C SER A 83 -24.34 -37.44 31.11
N GLU A 84 -25.65 -37.27 31.29
CA GLU A 84 -26.49 -36.56 30.33
C GLU A 84 -26.21 -35.06 30.42
N VAL A 85 -25.55 -34.50 29.40
CA VAL A 85 -25.15 -33.09 29.39
C VAL A 85 -25.49 -32.47 28.03
N THR A 86 -26.12 -31.28 28.06
CA THR A 86 -26.21 -30.39 26.90
C THR A 86 -25.18 -29.27 27.09
N LEU A 87 -24.28 -29.10 26.14
CA LEU A 87 -23.21 -28.12 26.21
C LEU A 87 -23.67 -26.73 25.73
N THR A 88 -23.15 -25.68 26.36
CA THR A 88 -23.27 -24.29 25.90
C THR A 88 -21.94 -23.57 26.16
N ASN A 89 -21.60 -22.58 25.33
CA ASN A 89 -20.33 -21.87 25.49
C ASN A 89 -20.26 -21.15 26.85
N ASP A 90 -19.08 -21.24 27.48
CA ASP A 90 -18.78 -20.72 28.82
C ASP A 90 -19.56 -21.31 30.01
N MET A 91 -20.36 -22.37 29.79
CA MET A 91 -21.02 -23.06 30.90
C MET A 91 -20.03 -23.88 31.74
N THR A 92 -20.39 -24.07 33.01
CA THR A 92 -19.79 -25.10 33.85
C THR A 92 -20.56 -26.40 33.65
N ALA A 93 -19.89 -27.42 33.11
CA ALA A 93 -20.41 -28.77 32.93
C ALA A 93 -19.82 -29.71 33.99
N THR A 94 -20.64 -30.64 34.46
CA THR A 94 -20.22 -31.67 35.41
C THR A 94 -20.40 -33.04 34.77
N PHE A 95 -19.34 -33.84 34.79
CA PHE A 95 -19.31 -35.21 34.31
C PHE A 95 -18.99 -36.15 35.47
N ILE A 96 -19.49 -37.37 35.38
CA ILE A 96 -19.15 -38.49 36.26
C ILE A 96 -18.42 -39.52 35.40
N ILE A 97 -17.17 -39.83 35.75
CA ILE A 97 -16.41 -40.88 35.07
C ILE A 97 -16.97 -42.25 35.46
N ASP A 98 -17.29 -43.09 34.49
CA ASP A 98 -18.09 -44.30 34.74
C ASP A 98 -17.28 -45.44 35.36
N GLY A 99 -16.07 -45.71 34.84
CA GLY A 99 -15.26 -46.86 35.24
C GLY A 99 -14.45 -46.63 36.51
N GLU A 100 -14.52 -47.55 37.48
CA GLU A 100 -13.76 -47.48 38.75
C GLU A 100 -12.23 -47.44 38.52
N THR A 101 -11.75 -48.20 37.55
CA THR A 101 -10.35 -48.14 37.10
C THR A 101 -10.00 -46.79 36.47
N GLN A 102 -10.89 -46.24 35.63
CA GLN A 102 -10.69 -44.95 34.96
C GLN A 102 -10.64 -43.80 35.98
N LYS A 103 -11.48 -43.85 37.03
CA LYS A 103 -11.50 -42.84 38.11
C LYS A 103 -10.13 -42.67 38.78
N SER A 104 -9.46 -43.78 39.08
CA SER A 104 -8.18 -43.78 39.79
C SER A 104 -6.97 -43.45 38.91
N LEU A 105 -7.09 -43.61 37.59
CA LEU A 105 -5.98 -43.45 36.64
C LEU A 105 -6.06 -42.15 35.82
N PHE A 106 -7.25 -41.58 35.64
CA PHE A 106 -7.44 -40.37 34.85
C PHE A 106 -6.79 -39.17 35.53
N THR A 107 -5.82 -38.56 34.84
CA THR A 107 -5.12 -37.36 35.30
C THR A 107 -5.41 -36.22 34.32
N PRO A 108 -6.43 -35.38 34.58
CA PRO A 108 -6.84 -34.37 33.62
C PRO A 108 -5.78 -33.29 33.43
N THR A 109 -5.58 -32.85 32.20
CA THR A 109 -4.79 -31.66 31.87
C THR A 109 -5.60 -30.37 32.08
N PRO A 110 -4.96 -29.18 32.14
CA PRO A 110 -5.68 -27.91 32.29
C PRO A 110 -6.77 -27.66 31.24
N PHE A 111 -6.64 -28.26 30.05
CA PHE A 111 -7.65 -28.32 29.02
C PHE A 111 -7.96 -29.76 28.63
N LEU A 112 -9.22 -30.02 28.32
CA LEU A 112 -9.77 -31.33 27.99
C LEU A 112 -10.55 -31.24 26.69
N ALA A 113 -10.47 -32.30 25.88
CA ALA A 113 -11.33 -32.50 24.72
C ALA A 113 -12.51 -33.38 25.12
N LEU A 114 -13.72 -32.90 24.88
CA LEU A 114 -14.96 -33.65 25.04
C LEU A 114 -15.37 -34.11 23.65
N THR A 115 -15.43 -35.41 23.43
CA THR A 115 -15.85 -36.01 22.16
C THR A 115 -16.93 -37.04 22.43
N ARG A 116 -17.60 -37.54 21.39
CA ARG A 116 -18.60 -38.60 21.53
C ARG A 116 -18.07 -39.93 21.03
N SER A 117 -18.47 -41.02 21.68
CA SER A 117 -18.12 -42.36 21.21
C SER A 117 -18.86 -42.74 19.91
N SER A 118 -20.06 -42.18 19.71
CA SER A 118 -20.90 -42.44 18.53
C SER A 118 -20.55 -41.59 17.31
N THR A 119 -19.91 -40.44 17.49
CA THR A 119 -19.48 -39.56 16.39
C THR A 119 -18.32 -38.66 16.81
N VAL A 120 -17.40 -38.40 15.89
CA VAL A 120 -16.27 -37.48 16.10
C VAL A 120 -16.59 -36.03 15.71
N ASP A 121 -17.73 -35.80 15.03
CA ASP A 121 -18.12 -34.48 14.52
C ASP A 121 -18.67 -33.55 15.62
N ASP A 122 -19.21 -34.14 16.69
CA ASP A 122 -19.71 -33.44 17.87
C ASP A 122 -18.61 -33.41 18.95
N TRP A 123 -18.02 -32.26 19.20
CA TRP A 123 -16.94 -32.13 20.17
C TRP A 123 -16.86 -30.73 20.79
N ALA A 124 -16.18 -30.66 21.93
CA ALA A 124 -15.95 -29.43 22.65
C ALA A 124 -14.57 -29.39 23.30
N ILE A 125 -14.05 -28.19 23.54
CA ILE A 125 -12.89 -27.98 24.42
C ILE A 125 -13.39 -27.39 25.71
N ALA A 126 -12.91 -27.93 26.82
CA ALA A 126 -13.24 -27.44 28.15
C ALA A 126 -11.98 -27.22 28.98
N GLN A 127 -12.02 -26.21 29.84
CA GLN A 127 -10.99 -25.94 30.83
C GLN A 127 -11.31 -26.70 32.12
N LEU A 128 -10.33 -27.40 32.69
CA LEU A 128 -10.51 -28.09 33.96
C LEU A 128 -10.81 -27.08 35.09
N ILE A 129 -11.86 -27.32 35.87
CA ILE A 129 -12.13 -26.60 37.12
C ILE A 129 -11.68 -27.45 38.30
N SER A 130 -12.16 -28.70 38.37
CA SER A 130 -11.80 -29.64 39.42
C SER A 130 -12.04 -31.08 38.99
N TYR A 131 -11.33 -32.01 39.62
CA TYR A 131 -11.55 -33.44 39.47
C TYR A 131 -11.39 -34.14 40.82
N GLU A 132 -12.40 -34.90 41.24
CA GLU A 132 -12.39 -35.69 42.46
C GLU A 132 -12.30 -37.18 42.11
N ALA A 133 -11.13 -37.78 42.35
CA ALA A 133 -10.85 -39.16 41.95
C ALA A 133 -11.68 -40.20 42.74
N ALA A 134 -12.08 -39.89 43.98
CA ALA A 134 -12.86 -40.80 44.80
C ALA A 134 -14.30 -40.97 44.27
N THR A 135 -14.90 -39.90 43.74
CA THR A 135 -16.28 -39.92 43.21
C THR A 135 -16.32 -40.03 41.69
N GLY A 136 -15.22 -39.70 41.00
CA GLY A 136 -15.18 -39.55 39.55
C GLY A 136 -15.81 -38.26 39.05
N THR A 137 -16.08 -37.29 39.93
CA THR A 137 -16.71 -36.01 39.55
C THR A 137 -15.69 -35.12 38.88
N LEU A 138 -15.96 -34.77 37.62
CA LEU A 138 -15.15 -33.88 36.80
C LEU A 138 -15.95 -32.62 36.47
N MET A 139 -15.47 -31.46 36.91
CA MET A 139 -16.06 -30.17 36.58
C MET A 139 -15.19 -29.42 35.59
N VAL A 140 -15.81 -28.91 34.53
CA VAL A 140 -15.10 -28.21 33.45
C VAL A 140 -15.87 -26.97 33.01
N LYS A 141 -15.16 -25.96 32.52
CA LYS A 141 -15.74 -24.79 31.86
C LYS A 141 -15.63 -24.95 30.34
N VAL A 142 -16.75 -25.04 29.64
CA VAL A 142 -16.77 -25.21 28.18
C VAL A 142 -16.27 -23.94 27.51
N LYS A 143 -15.30 -24.06 26.60
CA LYS A 143 -14.65 -22.93 25.90
C LYS A 143 -14.99 -22.86 24.42
N ALA A 144 -15.25 -24.00 23.80
CA ALA A 144 -15.68 -24.07 22.41
C ALA A 144 -16.50 -25.33 22.20
N ILE A 145 -17.49 -25.27 21.31
CA ILE A 145 -18.36 -26.38 20.91
C ILE A 145 -18.45 -26.38 19.38
N THR A 146 -18.40 -27.56 18.78
CA THR A 146 -18.64 -27.82 17.37
C THR A 146 -19.62 -28.98 17.25
N GLY A 147 -20.58 -28.89 16.32
CA GLY A 147 -21.60 -29.93 16.11
C GLY A 147 -22.84 -29.76 17.00
N ASN A 148 -23.57 -30.85 17.21
CA ASN A 148 -24.77 -30.88 18.05
C ASN A 148 -24.41 -30.90 19.54
N ALA A 149 -24.89 -29.92 20.29
CA ALA A 149 -24.48 -29.71 21.67
C ALA A 149 -25.09 -30.69 22.70
N GLY A 150 -26.07 -31.50 22.31
CA GLY A 150 -26.71 -32.50 23.18
C GLY A 150 -28.20 -32.26 23.42
N PRO A 151 -28.80 -32.97 24.39
CA PRO A 151 -28.14 -33.79 25.41
C PRO A 151 -27.50 -35.08 24.87
N HIS A 152 -26.34 -35.44 25.39
CA HIS A 152 -25.66 -36.70 25.08
C HIS A 152 -25.18 -37.41 26.35
N THR A 153 -25.01 -38.74 26.27
CA THR A 153 -24.62 -39.63 27.38
C THR A 153 -23.45 -40.55 27.03
N ASP A 154 -22.72 -40.26 25.96
CA ASP A 154 -21.68 -41.16 25.43
C ASP A 154 -20.33 -40.46 25.29
N TRP A 155 -19.98 -39.67 26.30
CA TRP A 155 -18.82 -38.79 26.28
C TRP A 155 -17.51 -39.55 26.43
N GLN A 156 -16.53 -39.17 25.62
CA GLN A 156 -15.13 -39.57 25.70
C GLN A 156 -14.29 -38.32 25.99
N ILE A 157 -13.70 -38.29 27.17
CA ILE A 157 -12.99 -37.14 27.72
C ILE A 157 -11.50 -37.37 27.64
N GLY A 158 -10.83 -36.62 26.77
CA GLY A 158 -9.42 -36.76 26.47
C GLY A 158 -8.56 -35.61 26.99
N ALA A 159 -7.29 -35.88 27.31
CA ALA A 159 -6.32 -34.82 27.54
C ALA A 159 -6.07 -34.03 26.25
N CYS A 160 -6.11 -32.70 26.34
CA CYS A 160 -5.88 -31.81 25.20
C CYS A 160 -4.60 -30.99 25.45
N ALA A 161 -3.63 -31.08 24.54
CA ALA A 161 -2.45 -30.24 24.59
C ALA A 161 -2.83 -28.77 24.32
N GLY A 162 -2.32 -27.84 25.13
CA GLY A 162 -2.75 -26.43 25.10
C GLY A 162 -2.58 -25.71 23.75
N ASN A 163 -1.71 -26.22 22.86
CA ASN A 163 -1.56 -25.74 21.50
C ASN A 163 -2.79 -25.99 20.60
N THR A 164 -3.62 -26.97 20.92
CA THR A 164 -4.85 -27.29 20.16
C THR A 164 -5.91 -26.20 20.33
N ALA A 165 -6.04 -25.62 21.54
CA ALA A 165 -6.92 -24.48 21.79
C ALA A 165 -6.45 -23.21 21.07
N ALA A 166 -5.13 -23.00 21.00
CA ALA A 166 -4.55 -21.91 20.23
C ALA A 166 -4.79 -22.08 18.71
N ALA A 167 -4.61 -23.31 18.19
CA ALA A 167 -4.87 -23.63 16.79
C ALA A 167 -6.34 -23.36 16.41
N MET A 168 -7.30 -23.69 17.27
CA MET A 168 -8.71 -23.37 17.05
C MET A 168 -9.01 -21.87 17.03
N ALA A 169 -8.41 -21.10 17.93
CA ALA A 169 -8.55 -19.64 17.92
C ALA A 169 -8.00 -19.04 16.61
N TYR A 170 -6.90 -19.59 16.10
CA TYR A 170 -6.36 -19.20 14.79
C TYR A 170 -7.27 -19.60 13.63
N PHE A 171 -7.87 -20.80 13.64
CA PHE A 171 -8.81 -21.20 12.59
C PHE A 171 -10.06 -20.29 12.56
N ALA A 172 -10.61 -19.92 13.71
CA ALA A 172 -11.72 -18.96 13.78
C ALA A 172 -11.34 -17.57 13.25
N GLN A 173 -10.12 -17.09 13.53
CA GLN A 173 -9.60 -15.83 12.98
C GLN A 173 -9.42 -15.91 11.46
N ILE A 174 -8.93 -17.04 10.94
CA ILE A 174 -8.76 -17.27 9.51
C ILE A 174 -10.11 -17.27 8.78
N ASP A 175 -11.14 -17.89 9.35
CA ASP A 175 -12.48 -17.88 8.77
C ASP A 175 -13.11 -16.48 8.79
N ALA A 176 -12.92 -15.71 9.88
CA ALA A 176 -13.34 -14.32 9.95
C ALA A 176 -12.64 -13.46 8.88
N ALA A 177 -11.33 -13.62 8.71
CA ALA A 177 -10.56 -12.93 7.68
C ALA A 177 -11.01 -13.32 6.25
N ARG A 178 -11.30 -14.61 6.03
CA ARG A 178 -11.85 -15.10 4.74
C ARG A 178 -13.21 -14.47 4.45
N ASN A 179 -14.09 -14.39 5.44
CA ASN A 179 -15.39 -13.75 5.29
C ASN A 179 -15.27 -12.25 4.99
N GLN A 180 -14.38 -11.54 5.69
CA GLN A 180 -14.10 -10.12 5.41
C GLN A 180 -13.57 -9.92 3.98
N SER A 181 -12.68 -10.80 3.51
CA SER A 181 -12.18 -10.78 2.14
C SER A 181 -13.30 -11.00 1.10
N ASN A 182 -14.24 -11.90 1.38
CA ASN A 182 -15.38 -12.15 0.49
C ASN A 182 -16.33 -10.95 0.43
N VAL A 183 -16.59 -10.29 1.56
CA VAL A 183 -17.38 -9.04 1.60
C VAL A 183 -16.67 -7.93 0.80
N ALA A 184 -15.36 -7.75 0.98
CA ALA A 184 -14.59 -6.76 0.23
C ALA A 184 -14.64 -7.02 -1.28
N LYS A 185 -14.52 -8.30 -1.70
CA LYS A 185 -14.64 -8.70 -3.11
C LYS A 185 -16.02 -8.36 -3.68
N ALA A 186 -17.09 -8.57 -2.91
CA ALA A 186 -18.44 -8.21 -3.32
C ALA A 186 -18.63 -6.69 -3.44
N ALA A 187 -18.08 -5.91 -2.51
CA ALA A 187 -18.10 -4.43 -2.58
C ALA A 187 -17.37 -3.91 -3.83
N THR A 188 -16.17 -4.42 -4.11
CA THR A 188 -15.42 -4.05 -5.33
C THR A 188 -16.18 -4.41 -6.61
N ALA A 189 -16.92 -5.53 -6.62
CA ALA A 189 -17.77 -5.89 -7.76
C ALA A 189 -18.92 -4.89 -7.95
N ALA A 190 -19.55 -4.43 -6.87
CA ALA A 190 -20.58 -3.40 -6.91
C ALA A 190 -20.04 -2.05 -7.41
N ASP A 191 -18.86 -1.63 -6.93
CA ASP A 191 -18.20 -0.39 -7.37
C ASP A 191 -17.91 -0.39 -8.88
N ARG A 192 -17.48 -1.54 -9.42
CA ARG A 192 -17.26 -1.69 -10.87
C ARG A 192 -18.56 -1.56 -11.67
N VAL A 193 -19.67 -2.07 -11.16
CA VAL A 193 -20.99 -1.90 -11.79
C VAL A 193 -21.39 -0.43 -11.77
N GLN A 194 -21.25 0.26 -10.63
CA GLN A 194 -21.57 1.68 -10.53
C GLN A 194 -20.71 2.53 -11.47
N THR A 195 -19.41 2.28 -11.53
CA THR A 195 -18.50 2.95 -12.49
C THR A 195 -18.92 2.69 -13.95
N GLY A 196 -19.46 1.50 -14.24
CA GLY A 196 -20.05 1.18 -15.54
C GLY A 196 -21.26 2.06 -15.86
N LEU A 197 -22.19 2.19 -14.91
CA LEU A 197 -23.38 3.03 -15.03
C LEU A 197 -23.01 4.52 -15.20
N ASP A 198 -22.06 5.03 -14.41
CA ASP A 198 -21.61 6.42 -14.48
C ASP A 198 -21.00 6.77 -15.84
N ARG A 199 -20.24 5.83 -16.45
CA ARG A 199 -19.71 5.99 -17.81
C ARG A 199 -20.81 6.03 -18.87
N VAL A 200 -21.85 5.20 -18.72
CA VAL A 200 -23.01 5.22 -19.61
C VAL A 200 -23.74 6.56 -19.48
N GLN A 201 -23.99 7.04 -18.26
CA GLN A 201 -24.63 8.33 -18.02
C GLN A 201 -23.82 9.48 -18.64
N THR A 202 -22.50 9.49 -18.44
CA THR A 202 -21.61 10.48 -19.06
C THR A 202 -21.72 10.46 -20.59
N GLY A 203 -21.79 9.27 -21.20
CA GLY A 203 -22.00 9.14 -22.65
C GLY A 203 -23.33 9.70 -23.14
N LEU A 204 -24.41 9.53 -22.36
CA LEU A 204 -25.72 10.13 -22.65
C LEU A 204 -25.66 11.66 -22.54
N ASP A 205 -25.00 12.19 -21.52
CA ASP A 205 -24.86 13.64 -21.30
C ASP A 205 -24.06 14.30 -22.43
N VAL A 206 -22.97 13.66 -22.88
CA VAL A 206 -22.19 14.10 -24.05
C VAL A 206 -23.06 14.12 -25.32
N THR A 207 -23.88 13.10 -25.51
CA THR A 207 -24.81 13.02 -26.66
C THR A 207 -25.84 14.15 -26.60
N ALA A 208 -26.43 14.40 -25.44
CA ALA A 208 -27.39 15.49 -25.25
C ALA A 208 -26.75 16.87 -25.50
N ALA A 209 -25.51 17.08 -25.04
CA ALA A 209 -24.76 18.32 -25.30
C ALA A 209 -24.47 18.53 -26.79
N ASN A 210 -24.15 17.48 -27.54
CA ASN A 210 -23.95 17.56 -28.98
C ASN A 210 -25.24 17.92 -29.72
N ILE A 211 -26.37 17.32 -29.35
CA ILE A 211 -27.69 17.67 -29.93
C ILE A 211 -28.02 19.15 -29.66
N ALA A 212 -27.80 19.63 -28.44
CA ALA A 212 -28.04 21.02 -28.09
C ALA A 212 -27.15 21.98 -28.89
N LYS A 213 -25.88 21.63 -29.11
CA LYS A 213 -24.96 22.38 -29.97
C LYS A 213 -25.46 22.46 -31.41
N GLU A 214 -25.89 21.33 -31.99
CA GLU A 214 -26.42 21.29 -33.35
C GLU A 214 -27.68 22.17 -33.51
N GLN A 215 -28.60 22.11 -32.55
CA GLN A 215 -29.80 22.96 -32.53
C GLN A 215 -29.44 24.45 -32.44
N ALA A 216 -28.45 24.81 -31.60
CA ALA A 216 -27.98 26.19 -31.48
C ALA A 216 -27.32 26.69 -32.78
N GLN A 217 -26.54 25.83 -33.46
CA GLN A 217 -25.94 26.15 -34.75
C GLN A 217 -26.99 26.32 -35.86
N ALA A 218 -28.03 25.48 -35.87
CA ALA A 218 -29.15 25.61 -36.80
C ALA A 218 -29.92 26.92 -36.58
N ALA A 219 -30.20 27.28 -35.32
CA ALA A 219 -30.85 28.54 -34.97
C ALA A 219 -30.00 29.77 -35.36
N ALA A 220 -28.68 29.72 -35.10
CA ALA A 220 -27.75 30.78 -35.51
C ALA A 220 -27.67 30.94 -37.04
N SER A 221 -27.67 29.83 -37.77
CA SER A 221 -27.68 29.84 -39.24
C SER A 221 -28.97 30.46 -39.80
N GLY A 222 -30.13 30.12 -39.23
CA GLY A 222 -31.41 30.71 -39.60
C GLY A 222 -31.48 32.23 -39.33
N ALA A 223 -30.93 32.68 -38.20
CA ALA A 223 -30.82 34.10 -37.89
C ALA A 223 -29.90 34.85 -38.88
N GLY A 224 -28.80 34.21 -39.33
CA GLY A 224 -27.89 34.78 -40.33
C GLY A 224 -28.48 34.91 -41.73
N THR A 225 -29.52 34.14 -42.06
CA THR A 225 -30.27 34.24 -43.34
C THR A 225 -31.45 35.21 -43.28
N TRP A 226 -31.69 35.86 -42.14
CA TRP A 226 -32.76 36.84 -42.01
C TRP A 226 -32.41 38.11 -42.79
N ASP A 227 -33.15 38.35 -43.88
CA ASP A 227 -33.00 39.53 -44.71
C ASP A 227 -34.24 40.44 -44.55
N PRO A 228 -34.12 41.58 -43.85
CA PRO A 228 -35.23 42.51 -43.66
C PRO A 228 -35.65 43.22 -44.96
N THR A 229 -34.89 43.12 -46.05
CA THR A 229 -35.23 43.73 -47.34
C THR A 229 -36.21 42.91 -48.18
N ASN A 230 -36.36 41.61 -47.88
CA ASN A 230 -37.34 40.71 -48.53
C ASN A 230 -38.74 40.77 -47.91
N TYR A 231 -38.92 41.52 -46.82
CA TYR A 231 -40.20 41.69 -46.14
C TYR A 231 -40.56 43.18 -46.10
N ALA A 232 -41.76 43.53 -46.56
CA ALA A 232 -42.22 44.90 -46.49
C ALA A 232 -42.41 45.32 -45.02
N LEU A 233 -41.69 46.36 -44.59
CA LEU A 233 -41.88 46.95 -43.26
C LEU A 233 -43.33 47.43 -43.13
N LYS A 234 -43.94 47.25 -41.96
CA LYS A 234 -45.33 47.68 -41.69
C LYS A 234 -45.55 49.14 -42.11
N THR A 235 -44.59 50.01 -41.81
CA THR A 235 -44.59 51.43 -42.19
C THR A 235 -44.60 51.65 -43.71
N TYR A 236 -43.88 50.84 -44.48
CA TYR A 236 -43.89 50.94 -45.94
C TYR A 236 -45.27 50.58 -46.51
N VAL A 237 -45.88 49.50 -46.01
CA VAL A 237 -47.22 49.05 -46.44
C VAL A 237 -48.29 50.08 -46.04
N ASP A 238 -48.25 50.56 -44.81
CA ASP A 238 -49.18 51.58 -44.30
C ASP A 238 -49.08 52.88 -45.13
N ASN A 239 -47.85 53.31 -45.47
CA ASN A 239 -47.62 54.49 -46.30
C ASN A 239 -48.08 54.30 -47.75
N ALA A 240 -47.85 53.12 -48.35
CA ALA A 240 -48.28 52.83 -49.71
C ALA A 240 -49.81 52.85 -49.84
N ILE A 241 -50.53 52.29 -48.86
CA ILE A 241 -52.00 52.32 -48.80
C ILE A 241 -52.50 53.75 -48.57
N ALA A 242 -51.90 54.49 -47.65
CA ALA A 242 -52.26 55.89 -47.40
C ALA A 242 -52.05 56.78 -48.63
N ASN A 243 -50.96 56.58 -49.37
CA ASN A 243 -50.66 57.32 -50.60
C ASN A 243 -51.64 56.98 -51.74
N LEU A 244 -52.09 55.73 -51.85
CA LEU A 244 -53.10 55.34 -52.84
C LEU A 244 -54.47 55.96 -52.53
N ILE A 245 -54.86 55.99 -51.24
CA ILE A 245 -56.08 56.65 -50.77
C ILE A 245 -55.99 58.17 -50.93
N GLY A 246 -54.81 58.76 -50.69
CA GLY A 246 -54.56 60.19 -50.86
C GLY A 246 -54.46 60.67 -52.31
N ALA A 247 -54.14 59.78 -53.26
CA ALA A 247 -54.06 60.08 -54.70
C ALA A 247 -55.39 59.87 -55.46
N ALA A 248 -56.38 59.21 -54.84
CA ALA A 248 -57.70 58.99 -55.44
C ALA A 248 -58.49 60.27 -55.74
N PRO A 249 -58.41 61.37 -54.94
CA PRO A 249 -59.10 62.63 -55.25
C PRO A 249 -58.45 63.44 -56.40
N SER A 250 -57.13 63.35 -56.60
CA SER A 250 -56.40 64.15 -57.59
C SER A 250 -56.40 63.56 -59.01
N THR A 251 -56.77 62.28 -59.18
CA THR A 251 -56.90 61.66 -60.51
C THR A 251 -58.24 62.02 -61.20
N LEU A 252 -59.14 62.72 -60.50
CA LEU A 252 -60.40 63.31 -61.01
C LEU A 252 -60.35 64.85 -61.07
N ASP A 253 -59.16 65.47 -60.89
CA ASP A 253 -58.96 66.92 -60.79
C ASP A 253 -58.53 67.60 -62.10
N THR A 254 -58.81 66.99 -63.26
CA THR A 254 -58.32 67.49 -64.55
C THR A 254 -59.00 68.77 -65.05
N LEU A 255 -60.13 69.18 -64.47
CA LEU A 255 -60.82 70.43 -64.85
C LEU A 255 -60.45 71.62 -63.95
N GLN A 256 -59.95 71.39 -62.74
CA GLN A 256 -59.44 72.47 -61.87
C GLN A 256 -57.97 72.79 -62.18
N GLU A 257 -57.21 71.77 -62.59
CA GLU A 257 -55.79 71.90 -62.98
C GLU A 257 -55.60 72.78 -64.24
N ILE A 258 -56.57 72.80 -65.17
CA ILE A 258 -56.56 73.70 -66.35
C ILE A 258 -56.86 75.16 -65.95
N ALA A 259 -57.72 75.39 -64.96
CA ALA A 259 -58.08 76.74 -64.51
C ALA A 259 -56.97 77.41 -63.68
N GLN A 260 -56.18 76.63 -62.94
CA GLN A 260 -55.09 77.16 -62.08
C GLN A 260 -53.76 77.37 -62.83
N ARG A 261 -53.48 76.62 -63.90
CA ARG A 261 -52.27 76.80 -64.72
C ARG A 261 -52.20 78.18 -65.41
N PHE A 262 -53.33 78.75 -65.82
CA PHE A 262 -53.36 80.10 -66.40
C PHE A 262 -53.03 81.23 -65.42
N VAL A 263 -53.23 81.03 -64.11
CA VAL A 263 -52.96 82.06 -63.08
C VAL A 263 -51.54 81.92 -62.50
N THR A 264 -50.96 80.73 -62.61
CA THR A 264 -49.64 80.44 -62.06
C THR A 264 -48.51 80.86 -63.01
N ASP A 265 -48.72 80.78 -64.33
CA ASP A 265 -47.72 81.21 -65.33
C ASP A 265 -47.40 82.72 -65.26
N GLU A 266 -48.37 83.55 -64.89
CA GLU A 266 -48.20 85.01 -64.82
C GLU A 266 -47.41 85.46 -63.58
N ASN A 267 -47.46 84.70 -62.48
CA ASN A 267 -46.76 85.02 -61.24
C ASN A 267 -45.36 84.37 -61.17
N ALA A 268 -45.16 83.23 -61.83
CA ALA A 268 -43.88 82.52 -61.87
C ALA A 268 -42.76 83.31 -62.61
N LEU A 269 -43.11 84.10 -63.62
CA LEU A 269 -42.15 84.88 -64.43
C LEU A 269 -41.49 86.03 -63.65
N ASN A 270 -42.18 86.60 -62.66
CA ASN A 270 -41.69 87.77 -61.92
C ASN A 270 -40.86 87.42 -60.67
N SER A 271 -41.13 86.29 -60.01
CA SER A 271 -40.35 85.86 -58.84
C SER A 271 -39.06 85.11 -59.20
N LEU A 272 -39.05 84.37 -60.31
CA LEU A 272 -37.86 83.62 -60.79
C LEU A 272 -36.72 84.58 -61.19
N THR A 273 -37.06 85.71 -61.80
CA THR A 273 -36.12 86.74 -62.25
C THR A 273 -35.34 87.39 -61.09
N THR A 274 -35.92 87.38 -59.88
CA THR A 274 -35.36 88.13 -58.73
C THR A 274 -34.55 87.26 -57.78
N THR A 275 -34.85 85.96 -57.67
CA THR A 275 -34.20 85.08 -56.68
C THR A 275 -33.01 84.31 -57.23
N VAL A 276 -33.01 83.98 -58.53
CA VAL A 276 -31.96 83.12 -59.13
C VAL A 276 -30.68 83.90 -59.45
N SER A 277 -30.76 85.22 -59.54
CA SER A 277 -29.67 86.01 -60.11
C SER A 277 -28.55 86.39 -59.14
N GLY A 278 -28.46 85.89 -57.89
CA GLY A 278 -27.32 86.34 -57.09
C GLY A 278 -27.05 85.85 -55.69
N LYS A 279 -27.57 84.72 -55.22
CA LYS A 279 -27.23 84.26 -53.86
C LYS A 279 -26.91 82.78 -53.81
N LEU A 280 -25.97 82.46 -52.92
CA LEU A 280 -25.95 81.14 -52.30
C LEU A 280 -27.30 80.95 -51.60
N GLN A 281 -28.10 80.01 -52.08
CA GLN A 281 -29.41 79.71 -51.55
C GLN A 281 -29.24 78.88 -50.27
N LYS A 282 -29.80 79.35 -49.17
CA LYS A 282 -29.71 78.67 -47.85
C LYS A 282 -30.18 77.20 -47.88
N SER A 283 -31.11 76.85 -48.77
CA SER A 283 -31.59 75.47 -48.97
C SER A 283 -30.62 74.59 -49.74
N MET A 284 -29.74 75.17 -50.56
CA MET A 284 -28.72 74.42 -51.27
C MET A 284 -27.64 73.92 -50.32
N ASN A 285 -27.65 74.35 -49.05
CA ASN A 285 -26.75 73.91 -47.99
C ASN A 285 -25.28 73.88 -48.46
N LEU A 286 -24.87 74.92 -49.19
CA LEU A 286 -23.53 75.10 -49.75
C LEU A 286 -23.18 74.17 -50.93
N SER A 287 -24.11 73.42 -51.52
CA SER A 287 -23.87 72.67 -52.78
C SER A 287 -23.77 73.57 -54.02
N ASP A 288 -24.22 74.81 -53.88
CA ASP A 288 -24.09 75.91 -54.83
C ASP A 288 -22.75 76.66 -54.70
N LEU A 289 -21.85 76.22 -53.82
CA LEU A 289 -20.42 76.51 -53.95
C LEU A 289 -19.87 75.73 -55.15
N THR A 290 -19.54 76.44 -56.21
CA THR A 290 -18.94 75.86 -57.42
C THR A 290 -17.56 75.23 -57.17
N ASP A 291 -16.82 75.76 -56.20
CA ASP A 291 -15.52 75.22 -55.77
C ASP A 291 -15.47 75.09 -54.25
N THR A 292 -15.90 73.92 -53.79
CA THR A 292 -15.92 73.59 -52.37
C THR A 292 -14.51 73.44 -51.76
N VAL A 293 -13.48 73.21 -52.57
CA VAL A 293 -12.09 73.05 -52.11
C VAL A 293 -11.45 74.42 -51.89
N ALA A 294 -11.57 75.33 -52.86
CA ALA A 294 -11.10 76.70 -52.72
C ALA A 294 -11.85 77.45 -51.61
N ALA A 295 -13.16 77.25 -51.48
CA ALA A 295 -13.94 77.84 -50.38
C ALA A 295 -13.45 77.37 -49.00
N LYS A 296 -13.16 76.08 -48.83
CA LYS A 296 -12.60 75.55 -47.57
C LYS A 296 -11.18 76.08 -47.31
N ALA A 297 -10.35 76.16 -48.33
CA ALA A 297 -8.99 76.70 -48.24
C ALA A 297 -8.97 78.20 -47.88
N ASN A 298 -9.81 79.01 -48.52
CA ASN A 298 -9.95 80.44 -48.26
C ASN A 298 -10.48 80.75 -46.86
N LEU A 299 -11.24 79.82 -46.28
CA LEU A 299 -11.71 79.89 -44.89
C LEU A 299 -10.71 79.29 -43.88
N GLY A 300 -9.53 78.83 -44.33
CA GLY A 300 -8.47 78.29 -43.48
C GLY A 300 -8.78 76.93 -42.85
N ILE A 301 -9.78 76.21 -43.37
CA ILE A 301 -10.23 74.94 -42.80
C ILE A 301 -9.38 73.81 -43.41
N SER A 302 -8.34 73.38 -42.69
CA SER A 302 -7.48 72.24 -43.07
C SER A 302 -7.56 71.11 -42.03
N PHE A 303 -7.34 69.87 -42.47
CA PHE A 303 -7.24 68.72 -41.58
C PHE A 303 -5.90 68.75 -40.84
N ALA A 304 -5.91 68.71 -39.52
CA ALA A 304 -4.71 68.58 -38.71
C ALA A 304 -4.35 67.10 -38.51
N ASN A 305 -3.06 66.77 -38.58
CA ASN A 305 -2.59 65.42 -38.27
C ASN A 305 -2.73 65.16 -36.75
N PRO A 306 -3.22 63.99 -36.33
CA PRO A 306 -3.24 63.63 -34.92
C PRO A 306 -1.82 63.65 -34.33
N THR A 307 -1.61 64.45 -33.27
CA THR A 307 -0.29 64.59 -32.63
C THR A 307 -0.20 63.84 -31.30
N SER A 308 -1.34 63.44 -30.71
CA SER A 308 -1.36 62.64 -29.48
C SER A 308 -1.21 61.15 -29.78
N LYS A 309 -0.45 60.44 -28.93
CA LYS A 309 -0.34 58.98 -28.98
C LYS A 309 -1.54 58.34 -28.29
N SER A 310 -2.12 57.29 -28.87
CA SER A 310 -3.15 56.48 -28.20
C SER A 310 -2.56 55.76 -26.98
N GLY A 311 -3.26 55.82 -25.85
CA GLY A 311 -2.85 55.24 -24.58
C GLY A 311 -4.01 54.64 -23.79
N LEU A 312 -3.77 54.20 -22.55
CA LEU A 312 -4.78 53.55 -21.71
C LEU A 312 -5.80 54.53 -21.09
N ALA A 313 -5.56 55.83 -21.20
CA ALA A 313 -6.47 56.89 -20.78
C ALA A 313 -6.83 57.76 -21.98
N ALA A 314 -8.08 58.22 -22.02
CA ALA A 314 -8.53 59.15 -23.05
C ALA A 314 -7.82 60.51 -22.86
N VAL A 315 -7.32 61.06 -23.95
CA VAL A 315 -6.77 62.42 -23.96
C VAL A 315 -7.85 63.36 -24.47
N ALA A 316 -8.28 64.29 -23.61
CA ALA A 316 -9.25 65.32 -23.98
C ALA A 316 -8.54 66.46 -24.71
N GLY A 317 -8.79 66.57 -26.02
CA GLY A 317 -8.33 67.69 -26.83
C GLY A 317 -9.15 68.98 -26.66
N SER A 318 -8.57 70.11 -27.02
CA SER A 318 -9.14 71.45 -26.96
C SER A 318 -9.62 71.98 -28.33
N ALA A 319 -9.26 71.31 -29.42
CA ALA A 319 -9.65 71.72 -30.77
C ALA A 319 -11.17 71.52 -31.03
N VAL A 320 -11.78 72.44 -31.77
CA VAL A 320 -13.23 72.48 -32.07
C VAL A 320 -13.62 71.77 -33.39
N THR A 321 -12.71 71.00 -33.99
CA THR A 321 -12.97 70.24 -35.22
C THR A 321 -13.57 68.86 -34.93
N TYR A 322 -14.13 68.18 -35.95
CA TYR A 322 -14.35 66.72 -35.90
C TYR A 322 -13.03 66.00 -35.60
N MET A 323 -13.06 64.77 -35.04
CA MET A 323 -11.90 64.01 -34.51
C MET A 323 -10.71 64.90 -34.16
N ARG A 324 -10.76 65.52 -32.97
CA ARG A 324 -9.79 66.52 -32.52
C ARG A 324 -8.37 65.97 -32.69
N SER A 325 -7.50 66.69 -33.41
CA SER A 325 -6.13 66.26 -33.69
C SER A 325 -5.26 66.13 -32.44
N ASP A 326 -5.69 66.71 -31.32
CA ASP A 326 -5.07 66.61 -30.01
C ASP A 326 -5.78 65.62 -29.07
N ALA A 327 -6.91 65.02 -29.48
CA ALA A 327 -7.59 63.98 -28.69
C ALA A 327 -7.24 62.57 -29.19
N ALA A 328 -7.15 61.64 -28.24
CA ALA A 328 -7.01 60.22 -28.54
C ALA A 328 -7.99 59.41 -27.65
N PRO A 329 -8.78 58.48 -28.22
CA PRO A 329 -9.57 57.56 -27.42
C PRO A 329 -8.64 56.63 -26.63
N ALA A 330 -9.13 56.15 -25.47
CA ALA A 330 -8.44 55.12 -24.72
C ALA A 330 -8.40 53.81 -25.53
N ILE A 331 -7.28 53.11 -25.49
CA ILE A 331 -7.16 51.78 -26.04
C ILE A 331 -7.94 50.82 -25.14
N ASP A 332 -8.91 50.10 -25.71
CA ASP A 332 -9.58 49.00 -25.03
C ASP A 332 -8.56 47.87 -24.78
N VAL A 333 -8.40 47.46 -23.53
CA VAL A 333 -7.46 46.40 -23.15
C VAL A 333 -7.94 45.00 -23.50
N SER A 334 -9.18 44.84 -23.99
CA SER A 334 -9.73 43.58 -24.50
C SER A 334 -9.28 43.24 -25.93
N ILE A 335 -8.47 44.10 -26.57
CA ILE A 335 -7.98 43.87 -27.93
C ILE A 335 -7.22 42.53 -28.05
N SER A 336 -7.38 41.87 -29.20
CA SER A 336 -6.65 40.65 -29.56
C SER A 336 -5.69 40.91 -30.73
N PRO A 337 -4.57 41.63 -30.50
CA PRO A 337 -3.64 41.99 -31.56
C PRO A 337 -2.79 40.81 -32.02
N THR A 338 -2.48 40.76 -33.32
CA THR A 338 -1.39 39.94 -33.85
C THR A 338 -0.11 40.77 -33.86
N TRP A 339 0.85 40.44 -32.99
CA TRP A 339 2.14 41.13 -32.94
C TRP A 339 3.12 40.52 -33.94
N THR A 340 3.46 41.27 -35.00
CA THR A 340 4.50 40.88 -35.98
C THR A 340 5.89 41.39 -35.61
N GLY A 341 6.02 42.12 -34.50
CA GLY A 341 7.27 42.66 -33.94
C GLY A 341 7.37 42.50 -32.42
N LYS A 342 8.43 43.03 -31.80
CA LYS A 342 8.73 42.86 -30.36
C LYS A 342 7.71 43.62 -29.47
N HIS A 343 7.01 42.90 -28.58
CA HIS A 343 6.21 43.51 -27.51
C HIS A 343 7.02 43.54 -26.20
N ILE A 344 7.15 44.71 -25.58
CA ILE A 344 7.97 44.92 -24.38
C ILE A 344 7.07 45.32 -23.21
N TYR A 345 6.98 44.46 -22.19
CA TYR A 345 6.42 44.84 -20.89
C TYR A 345 7.55 45.38 -20.02
N GLN A 346 7.60 46.69 -19.80
CA GLN A 346 8.57 47.33 -18.90
C GLN A 346 7.93 47.61 -17.54
N TYR A 347 8.51 47.06 -16.49
CA TYR A 347 8.26 47.48 -15.11
C TYR A 347 9.27 48.57 -14.73
N SER A 348 8.89 49.54 -13.90
CA SER A 348 9.66 50.76 -13.56
C SER A 348 10.99 50.54 -12.80
N SER A 349 11.52 49.32 -12.74
CA SER A 349 12.79 48.97 -12.07
C SER A 349 13.92 48.54 -13.02
N GLY A 350 13.75 48.69 -14.34
CA GLY A 350 14.85 48.53 -15.30
C GLY A 350 15.20 47.09 -15.68
N LEU A 351 14.47 46.09 -15.19
CA LEU A 351 14.63 44.70 -15.64
C LEU A 351 13.59 44.36 -16.71
N SER A 352 14.07 44.22 -17.94
CA SER A 352 13.29 43.79 -19.10
C SER A 352 13.39 42.27 -19.23
N TYR A 353 12.27 41.57 -19.32
CA TYR A 353 12.25 40.19 -19.83
C TYR A 353 11.20 40.07 -20.93
N VAL A 354 11.68 39.69 -22.12
CA VAL A 354 10.89 39.57 -23.35
C VAL A 354 11.15 38.20 -23.96
N HIS A 355 10.08 37.60 -24.49
CA HIS A 355 10.07 36.54 -25.49
C HIS A 355 11.27 36.60 -26.44
N GLN A 356 12.06 35.52 -26.48
CA GLN A 356 12.90 35.21 -27.64
C GLN A 356 12.17 34.21 -28.55
N THR A 357 12.26 34.50 -29.85
CA THR A 357 11.89 33.64 -30.97
C THR A 357 12.72 32.35 -30.92
N SER A 358 12.16 31.27 -30.40
CA SER A 358 12.61 29.92 -30.70
C SER A 358 11.44 29.14 -31.28
N THR A 359 11.73 28.11 -32.07
CA THR A 359 10.83 27.29 -32.91
C THR A 359 9.70 26.55 -32.15
N TRP A 360 9.55 26.82 -30.85
CA TRP A 360 8.62 26.17 -29.95
C TRP A 360 7.55 27.20 -29.56
N GLY A 361 6.34 27.09 -30.11
CA GLY A 361 5.25 28.03 -29.82
C GLY A 361 4.85 28.01 -28.33
N GLY A 362 4.73 29.18 -27.70
CA GLY A 362 4.23 29.33 -26.33
C GLY A 362 4.97 30.38 -25.49
N LEU A 363 4.55 30.54 -24.22
CA LEU A 363 5.26 31.32 -23.19
C LEU A 363 6.61 30.63 -22.90
N SER A 364 7.72 31.33 -23.16
CA SER A 364 9.08 30.86 -22.90
C SER A 364 9.73 31.63 -21.75
N VAL A 365 10.32 30.90 -20.78
CA VAL A 365 11.13 31.46 -19.70
C VAL A 365 12.56 31.00 -19.91
N TYR A 366 13.44 31.96 -20.18
CA TYR A 366 14.81 31.74 -20.61
C TYR A 366 15.74 32.70 -19.86
N ALA A 367 16.96 32.26 -19.54
CA ALA A 367 18.02 33.11 -19.05
C ALA A 367 19.23 32.96 -19.97
N PRO A 368 19.84 34.05 -20.46
CA PRO A 368 21.14 33.97 -21.13
C PRO A 368 22.22 33.58 -20.09
N ASP A 369 23.12 32.67 -20.46
CA ASP A 369 24.25 32.12 -19.66
C ASP A 369 23.90 31.03 -18.61
N GLN A 370 24.80 30.74 -17.66
CA GLN A 370 24.58 29.89 -16.44
C GLN A 370 23.59 30.56 -15.46
N GLY A 371 22.68 31.39 -15.97
CA GLY A 371 21.66 32.10 -15.21
C GLY A 371 20.46 31.20 -14.93
N THR A 372 19.54 31.70 -14.11
CA THR A 372 18.37 30.93 -13.68
C THR A 372 17.12 31.32 -14.45
N ALA A 373 16.39 30.34 -14.96
CA ALA A 373 15.16 30.50 -15.72
C ALA A 373 13.97 29.97 -14.90
N PHE A 374 13.39 30.83 -14.05
CA PHE A 374 12.32 30.47 -13.12
C PHE A 374 11.03 31.25 -13.38
N ILE A 375 9.89 30.61 -13.09
CA ILE A 375 8.59 31.26 -12.87
C ILE A 375 8.33 31.28 -11.37
N SER A 376 7.92 32.43 -10.84
CA SER A 376 7.51 32.59 -9.42
C SER A 376 5.99 32.59 -9.29
N TYR A 377 5.48 31.71 -8.42
CA TYR A 377 4.07 31.62 -8.05
C TYR A 377 3.86 32.24 -6.67
N HIS A 378 3.10 33.33 -6.60
CA HIS A 378 2.87 34.08 -5.37
C HIS A 378 1.48 33.87 -4.77
N ARG A 379 1.40 33.84 -3.44
CA ARG A 379 0.18 33.99 -2.64
C ARG A 379 0.49 34.90 -1.44
N GLY A 380 0.26 36.20 -1.59
CA GLY A 380 0.66 37.20 -0.58
C GLY A 380 2.18 37.29 -0.44
N VAL A 381 2.69 37.17 0.78
CA VAL A 381 4.15 37.13 1.07
C VAL A 381 4.79 35.77 0.76
N TYR A 382 4.00 34.76 0.42
CA TYR A 382 4.47 33.41 0.09
C TYR A 382 4.75 33.27 -1.40
N ALA A 383 5.92 32.71 -1.77
CA ALA A 383 6.35 32.47 -3.13
C ALA A 383 7.07 31.12 -3.29
N VAL A 384 6.78 30.42 -4.40
CA VAL A 384 7.51 29.23 -4.85
C VAL A 384 8.00 29.48 -6.29
N ASN A 385 9.23 29.09 -6.56
CA ASN A 385 9.86 29.17 -7.87
C ASN A 385 9.88 27.79 -8.54
N ALA A 386 9.63 27.73 -9.84
CA ALA A 386 9.76 26.51 -10.65
C ALA A 386 10.48 26.81 -11.97
N GLY A 387 11.52 26.03 -12.31
CA GLY A 387 12.34 26.34 -13.47
C GLY A 387 13.74 25.72 -13.48
N LEU A 388 14.56 26.15 -14.43
CA LEU A 388 15.96 25.74 -14.54
C LEU A 388 16.86 26.64 -13.69
N ASP A 389 17.71 26.03 -12.88
CA ASP A 389 18.78 26.73 -12.15
C ASP A 389 20.06 26.83 -12.99
N GLY A 390 21.03 27.62 -12.54
CA GLY A 390 22.25 27.94 -13.28
C GLY A 390 23.15 26.73 -13.56
N ASP A 391 22.98 25.64 -12.80
CA ASP A 391 23.67 24.37 -13.00
C ASP A 391 22.88 23.35 -13.86
N ASN A 392 21.85 23.81 -14.56
CA ASN A 392 20.93 23.05 -15.41
C ASN A 392 20.02 22.06 -14.67
N TRP A 393 19.90 22.15 -13.35
CA TRP A 393 18.89 21.38 -12.64
C TRP A 393 17.51 22.01 -12.81
N TRP A 394 16.49 21.19 -13.09
CA TRP A 394 15.11 21.63 -12.95
C TRP A 394 14.70 21.55 -11.49
N ARG A 395 14.22 22.64 -10.90
CA ARG A 395 13.92 22.73 -9.47
C ARG A 395 12.56 23.35 -9.19
N ILE A 396 11.94 22.91 -8.10
CA ILE A 396 10.78 23.54 -7.45
C ILE A 396 11.14 23.83 -6.00
N GLY A 397 10.95 25.07 -5.55
CA GLY A 397 11.18 25.50 -4.16
C GLY A 397 11.30 27.02 -4.06
N GLY A 398 11.70 27.56 -2.91
CA GLY A 398 11.90 29.01 -2.82
C GLY A 398 12.03 29.55 -1.42
N TRP A 399 12.16 30.88 -1.36
CA TRP A 399 12.40 31.62 -0.13
C TRP A 399 11.30 31.39 0.93
N SER A 400 10.04 31.41 0.52
CA SER A 400 8.92 31.21 1.44
C SER A 400 8.75 29.76 1.90
N ASP A 401 9.51 28.83 1.32
CA ASP A 401 9.52 27.41 1.66
C ASP A 401 10.81 26.99 2.41
N GLY A 402 11.44 27.93 3.14
CA GLY A 402 12.60 27.65 3.98
C GLY A 402 13.95 27.68 3.25
N ALA A 403 14.04 28.43 2.13
CA ALA A 403 15.26 28.65 1.35
C ALA A 403 15.92 27.38 0.74
N ALA A 404 15.21 26.25 0.70
CA ALA A 404 15.69 25.00 0.13
C ALA A 404 14.84 24.56 -1.08
N TRP A 405 15.50 23.99 -2.10
CA TRP A 405 14.83 23.34 -3.23
C TRP A 405 14.17 22.05 -2.77
N ARG A 406 12.83 21.94 -2.94
CA ARG A 406 12.05 20.77 -2.49
C ARG A 406 12.16 19.60 -3.43
N PHE A 407 12.15 19.90 -4.71
CA PHE A 407 12.25 18.92 -5.77
C PHE A 407 13.29 19.40 -6.78
N GLY A 408 14.17 18.50 -7.20
CA GLY A 408 15.20 18.76 -8.19
C GLY A 408 15.39 17.58 -9.12
N VAL A 409 15.56 17.83 -10.42
CA VAL A 409 15.99 16.82 -11.39
C VAL A 409 17.23 17.32 -12.07
N SER A 410 18.31 16.56 -11.96
CA SER A 410 19.56 16.86 -12.65
C SER A 410 19.45 16.57 -14.16
N PRO A 411 20.32 17.15 -15.00
CA PRO A 411 20.44 16.76 -16.42
C PRO A 411 20.72 15.27 -16.64
N ALA A 412 21.26 14.58 -15.64
CA ALA A 412 21.54 13.14 -15.67
C ALA A 412 20.38 12.28 -15.14
N GLY A 413 19.22 12.86 -14.82
CA GLY A 413 18.03 12.14 -14.35
C GLY A 413 17.99 11.84 -12.84
N LEU A 414 19.00 12.24 -12.07
CA LEU A 414 18.95 12.16 -10.60
C LEU A 414 17.80 13.02 -10.06
N MET A 415 16.84 12.38 -9.38
CA MET A 415 15.76 13.04 -8.65
C MET A 415 16.20 13.29 -7.20
N GLN A 416 16.15 14.54 -6.76
CA GLN A 416 16.38 14.97 -5.39
C GLN A 416 15.07 15.46 -4.80
N SER A 417 14.61 14.82 -3.71
CA SER A 417 13.53 15.31 -2.87
C SER A 417 14.07 15.72 -1.50
N ALA A 418 13.81 16.96 -1.09
CA ALA A 418 14.03 17.42 0.28
C ALA A 418 12.71 17.33 1.04
N GLY A 419 12.65 16.46 2.06
CA GLY A 419 11.44 16.27 2.86
C GLY A 419 10.96 17.55 3.54
N TYR A 420 9.64 17.72 3.65
CA TYR A 420 9.03 18.78 4.44
C TYR A 420 9.13 18.43 5.94
N GLY A 421 9.77 19.29 6.72
CA GLY A 421 9.85 19.21 8.17
C GLY A 421 10.04 20.61 8.74
N ALA A 422 9.12 21.04 9.58
CA ALA A 422 9.17 22.32 10.26
C ALA A 422 10.47 22.45 11.09
N ASN A 423 11.23 23.51 10.83
CA ASN A 423 12.18 24.12 11.75
C ASN A 423 13.44 23.37 12.22
N THR A 424 13.88 22.26 11.62
CA THR A 424 15.27 21.79 11.77
C THR A 424 15.73 21.06 10.52
N THR A 425 16.83 21.54 9.94
CA THR A 425 17.76 20.89 8.99
C THR A 425 17.14 20.08 7.82
N PRO A 426 17.43 20.44 6.55
CA PRO A 426 17.00 19.64 5.40
C PRO A 426 17.49 18.20 5.56
N VAL A 427 16.55 17.25 5.71
CA VAL A 427 16.84 15.83 5.49
C VAL A 427 16.97 15.68 3.97
N ALA A 428 18.17 15.96 3.48
CA ALA A 428 18.56 15.68 2.11
C ALA A 428 18.43 14.17 1.85
N SER A 429 18.06 13.81 0.61
CA SER A 429 18.31 12.47 0.05
C SER A 429 17.40 11.33 0.53
N GLN A 430 16.09 11.57 0.74
CA GLN A 430 15.12 10.49 0.94
C GLN A 430 13.98 10.57 -0.08
N VAL A 431 13.76 9.48 -0.82
CA VAL A 431 12.53 9.25 -1.61
C VAL A 431 11.61 8.37 -0.78
N ARG A 432 10.43 8.88 -0.42
CA ARG A 432 9.42 8.12 0.34
C ARG A 432 8.31 7.71 -0.62
N ALA A 433 8.24 6.41 -0.92
CA ALA A 433 7.13 5.83 -1.67
C ALA A 433 6.09 5.30 -0.67
N ALA A 434 4.83 5.73 -0.81
CA ALA A 434 3.71 5.17 -0.05
C ALA A 434 3.11 3.92 -0.73
N GLY A 435 3.41 3.72 -2.01
CA GLY A 435 3.05 2.53 -2.79
C GLY A 435 4.28 1.80 -3.31
N ASP A 436 4.07 0.90 -4.27
CA ASP A 436 5.12 0.03 -4.79
C ASP A 436 6.19 0.79 -5.58
N ILE A 437 7.45 0.39 -5.39
CA ILE A 437 8.56 0.76 -6.27
C ILE A 437 8.76 -0.40 -7.24
N ILE A 438 8.24 -0.25 -8.47
CA ILE A 438 8.38 -1.24 -9.54
C ILE A 438 9.67 -0.95 -10.31
N TYR A 439 10.65 -1.86 -10.25
CA TYR A 439 11.95 -1.72 -10.92
C TYR A 439 12.50 -3.08 -11.38
N GLY A 440 13.19 -3.09 -12.52
CA GLY A 440 13.87 -4.26 -13.09
C GLY A 440 13.03 -5.11 -14.05
N VAL A 441 13.64 -6.19 -14.56
CA VAL A 441 13.02 -7.19 -15.44
C VAL A 441 13.33 -8.60 -14.92
N SER A 442 12.33 -9.49 -14.89
CA SER A 442 12.48 -10.83 -14.29
C SER A 442 12.09 -12.00 -15.21
N ASP A 443 11.42 -11.73 -16.33
CA ASP A 443 10.96 -12.74 -17.30
C ASP A 443 12.13 -13.52 -17.91
N VAL A 444 11.98 -14.85 -18.02
CA VAL A 444 13.02 -15.75 -18.54
C VAL A 444 13.45 -15.39 -19.97
N ARG A 445 12.55 -14.83 -20.79
CA ARG A 445 12.84 -14.43 -22.18
C ARG A 445 13.74 -13.20 -22.27
N LEU A 446 13.90 -12.46 -21.17
CA LEU A 446 14.76 -11.28 -21.07
C LEU A 446 16.12 -11.63 -20.44
N LYS A 447 16.43 -12.92 -20.25
CA LYS A 447 17.66 -13.43 -19.64
C LYS A 447 18.34 -14.45 -20.57
N LYS A 448 19.66 -14.55 -20.47
CA LYS A 448 20.51 -15.56 -21.13
C LYS A 448 21.54 -16.06 -20.12
N ASP A 449 22.18 -17.20 -20.42
CA ASP A 449 23.24 -17.79 -19.58
C ASP A 449 22.78 -17.97 -18.12
N ILE A 450 21.60 -18.58 -17.95
CA ILE A 450 20.93 -18.75 -16.64
C ILE A 450 21.55 -19.94 -15.90
N GLU A 451 22.24 -19.66 -14.80
CA GLU A 451 22.88 -20.66 -13.94
C GLU A 451 22.34 -20.57 -12.50
N THR A 452 22.28 -21.71 -11.82
CA THR A 452 21.92 -21.77 -10.40
C THR A 452 23.11 -21.29 -9.55
N ILE A 453 22.84 -20.55 -8.47
CA ILE A 453 23.89 -20.11 -7.55
C ILE A 453 24.36 -21.30 -6.71
N GLU A 454 25.51 -21.86 -7.06
CA GLU A 454 26.09 -22.98 -6.33
C GLU A 454 26.84 -22.55 -5.06
N ASN A 455 26.94 -23.48 -4.10
CA ASN A 455 27.62 -23.32 -2.80
C ASN A 455 27.10 -22.09 -2.03
N ALA A 456 25.80 -21.84 -2.15
CA ALA A 456 25.15 -20.65 -1.64
C ALA A 456 25.23 -20.56 -0.11
N LEU A 457 25.07 -21.68 0.61
CA LEU A 457 25.19 -21.70 2.06
C LEU A 457 26.62 -21.40 2.52
N GLU A 458 27.62 -21.91 1.80
CA GLU A 458 29.02 -21.61 2.10
C GLU A 458 29.35 -20.14 1.84
N LYS A 459 28.89 -19.60 0.71
CA LYS A 459 29.01 -18.18 0.37
C LYS A 459 28.42 -17.28 1.46
N ILE A 460 27.21 -17.56 1.94
CA ILE A 460 26.59 -16.79 3.03
C ILE A 460 27.38 -16.89 4.33
N ARG A 461 27.93 -18.07 4.66
CA ARG A 461 28.71 -18.25 5.90
C ARG A 461 29.99 -17.42 5.93
N GLN A 462 30.48 -16.95 4.79
CA GLN A 462 31.63 -16.04 4.70
C GLN A 462 31.24 -14.57 4.95
N LEU A 463 29.95 -14.23 4.86
CA LEU A 463 29.46 -12.88 5.03
C LEU A 463 29.32 -12.50 6.51
N ARG A 464 29.59 -11.23 6.80
CA ARG A 464 29.42 -10.66 8.14
C ARG A 464 28.26 -9.69 8.17
N GLY A 465 27.27 -9.97 9.01
CA GLY A 465 26.29 -8.97 9.43
C GLY A 465 26.97 -7.97 10.36
N VAL A 466 27.01 -6.70 9.96
CA VAL A 466 27.68 -5.63 10.70
C VAL A 466 26.70 -4.52 11.06
N THR A 467 27.00 -3.80 12.14
CA THR A 467 26.39 -2.49 12.39
C THR A 467 27.47 -1.41 12.27
N TRP A 468 27.12 -0.26 11.72
CA TRP A 468 28.09 0.78 11.41
C TRP A 468 27.50 2.18 11.56
N ASP A 469 28.39 3.13 11.85
CA ASP A 469 28.16 4.56 11.83
C ASP A 469 28.99 5.17 10.69
N GLN A 470 28.51 6.27 10.10
CA GLN A 470 29.17 6.88 8.95
C GLN A 470 30.56 7.44 9.33
N SER A 471 31.58 7.13 8.54
CA SER A 471 32.95 7.55 8.77
C SER A 471 33.20 9.01 8.38
N ASP A 472 34.30 9.60 8.86
CA ASP A 472 34.69 10.96 8.48
C ASP A 472 35.10 11.07 7.01
N LEU A 473 35.67 10.01 6.42
CA LEU A 473 35.95 9.94 4.98
C LEU A 473 34.67 10.15 4.15
N ALA A 474 33.54 9.59 4.58
CA ALA A 474 32.28 9.77 3.87
C ALA A 474 31.83 11.25 3.90
N LYS A 475 32.12 11.99 4.98
CA LYS A 475 31.83 13.43 5.07
C LYS A 475 32.76 14.24 4.18
N GLU A 476 34.06 13.90 4.15
CA GLU A 476 35.06 14.55 3.29
C GLU A 476 34.69 14.43 1.80
N LEU A 477 34.25 13.23 1.39
CA LEU A 477 33.80 12.94 0.04
C LEU A 477 32.38 13.45 -0.27
N LYS A 478 31.76 14.18 0.66
CA LYS A 478 30.40 14.73 0.54
C LYS A 478 29.36 13.66 0.20
N ALA A 479 29.54 12.44 0.73
CA ALA A 479 28.55 11.39 0.63
C ALA A 479 27.25 11.80 1.35
N PRO A 480 26.08 11.26 0.95
CA PRO A 480 24.82 11.54 1.64
C PRO A 480 24.91 11.24 3.14
N ASP A 481 24.43 12.16 3.97
CA ASP A 481 24.47 12.03 5.43
C ASP A 481 23.59 10.87 5.92
N GLN A 482 24.14 10.04 6.81
CA GLN A 482 23.50 8.88 7.41
C GLN A 482 23.60 8.99 8.95
N PRO A 483 22.78 9.85 9.58
CA PRO A 483 22.95 10.24 10.99
C PRO A 483 22.52 9.15 11.99
N ARG A 484 21.98 8.02 11.52
CA ARG A 484 21.56 6.90 12.36
C ARG A 484 22.47 5.72 12.11
N ARG A 485 22.82 5.01 13.18
CA ARG A 485 23.47 3.71 13.10
C ARG A 485 22.70 2.77 12.18
N LYS A 486 23.40 2.08 11.29
CA LYS A 486 22.84 1.18 10.29
C LYS A 486 23.27 -0.26 10.55
N ALA A 487 22.51 -1.21 10.02
CA ALA A 487 22.88 -2.62 9.96
C ALA A 487 22.91 -3.05 8.49
N GLY A 488 23.81 -3.98 8.14
CA GLY A 488 23.92 -4.48 6.78
C GLY A 488 25.13 -5.39 6.59
N LEU A 489 25.61 -5.46 5.36
CA LEU A 489 26.80 -6.22 4.95
C LEU A 489 27.90 -5.26 4.47
N LEU A 490 29.14 -5.76 4.46
CA LEU A 490 30.25 -5.05 3.81
C LEU A 490 30.30 -5.44 2.33
N ALA A 491 30.33 -4.43 1.45
CA ALA A 491 30.34 -4.64 0.00
C ALA A 491 31.55 -5.46 -0.45
N GLN A 492 32.70 -5.29 0.21
CA GLN A 492 33.93 -6.02 -0.08
C GLN A 492 33.84 -7.51 0.26
N ASP A 493 33.06 -7.88 1.29
CA ASP A 493 32.84 -9.28 1.64
C ASP A 493 31.84 -9.90 0.66
N LEU A 494 30.78 -9.16 0.30
CA LEU A 494 29.81 -9.61 -0.70
C LEU A 494 30.43 -9.79 -2.09
N GLN A 495 31.30 -8.89 -2.52
CA GLN A 495 31.93 -8.94 -3.83
C GLN A 495 32.73 -10.22 -4.08
N LYS A 496 33.29 -10.84 -3.03
CA LYS A 496 34.04 -12.09 -3.14
C LYS A 496 33.15 -13.29 -3.44
N VAL A 497 31.88 -13.25 -3.04
CA VAL A 497 30.96 -14.40 -3.08
C VAL A 497 29.79 -14.22 -4.05
N LEU A 498 29.39 -12.99 -4.31
CA LEU A 498 28.32 -12.60 -5.24
C LEU A 498 28.66 -11.22 -5.85
N PRO A 499 29.65 -11.15 -6.77
CA PRO A 499 30.09 -9.89 -7.37
C PRO A 499 29.00 -9.15 -8.15
N GLU A 500 28.01 -9.86 -8.68
CA GLU A 500 26.88 -9.31 -9.44
C GLU A 500 26.02 -8.35 -8.60
N ALA A 501 25.95 -8.60 -7.29
CA ALA A 501 25.22 -7.77 -6.33
C ALA A 501 26.02 -6.57 -5.81
N VAL A 502 27.20 -6.28 -6.38
CA VAL A 502 28.06 -5.17 -5.96
C VAL A 502 28.40 -4.27 -7.15
N GLY A 503 28.19 -2.97 -6.98
CA GLY A 503 28.54 -1.96 -7.96
C GLY A 503 29.20 -0.75 -7.30
N LEU A 504 29.52 0.28 -8.09
CA LEU A 504 30.02 1.54 -7.55
C LEU A 504 28.92 2.27 -6.76
N ALA A 505 29.33 3.00 -5.73
CA ALA A 505 28.45 3.80 -4.91
C ALA A 505 27.84 4.92 -5.76
N PRO A 506 26.50 5.12 -5.74
CA PRO A 506 25.85 6.09 -6.63
C PRO A 506 26.41 7.52 -6.52
N PHE A 507 26.76 7.96 -5.30
CA PHE A 507 27.34 9.30 -5.10
C PHE A 507 28.74 9.41 -5.75
N ASP A 508 29.49 8.31 -5.76
CA ASP A 508 30.83 8.19 -6.33
C ASP A 508 30.82 7.79 -7.82
N THR A 509 29.67 7.72 -8.51
CA THR A 509 29.62 7.27 -9.91
C THR A 509 29.41 8.44 -10.88
N ASP A 510 30.29 8.62 -11.87
CA ASP A 510 30.19 9.61 -12.94
C ASP A 510 29.19 9.19 -14.04
N LYS A 511 28.93 10.08 -15.01
CA LYS A 511 28.00 9.83 -16.12
C LYS A 511 28.42 8.70 -17.07
N PHE A 512 29.64 8.20 -16.94
CA PHE A 512 30.21 7.10 -17.72
C PHE A 512 30.37 5.82 -16.88
N GLY A 513 29.84 5.79 -15.65
CA GLY A 513 29.92 4.62 -14.78
C GLY A 513 31.28 4.42 -14.10
N ARG A 514 32.08 5.49 -13.95
CA ARG A 514 33.42 5.43 -13.33
C ARG A 514 33.43 6.13 -11.97
N SER A 515 34.35 5.77 -11.09
CA SER A 515 34.51 6.44 -9.79
C SER A 515 34.87 7.92 -9.96
N LYS A 516 34.13 8.82 -9.30
CA LYS A 516 34.39 10.27 -9.26
C LYS A 516 35.58 10.58 -8.36
N SER A 517 35.68 9.90 -7.23
CA SER A 517 36.78 10.06 -6.27
C SER A 517 38.05 9.34 -6.72
N GLY A 518 37.94 8.35 -7.61
CA GLY A 518 39.05 7.47 -7.99
C GLY A 518 39.34 6.38 -6.94
N LEU A 519 38.48 6.22 -5.94
CA LEU A 519 38.64 5.23 -4.86
C LEU A 519 37.79 3.98 -5.07
N ASP A 520 36.97 3.93 -6.12
CA ASP A 520 36.05 2.84 -6.43
C ASP A 520 35.19 2.41 -5.23
N LEU A 521 34.54 3.39 -4.61
CA LEU A 521 33.72 3.13 -3.44
C LEU A 521 32.54 2.23 -3.82
N LEU A 522 32.37 1.12 -3.11
CA LEU A 522 31.41 0.08 -3.46
C LEU A 522 30.05 0.26 -2.77
N ASN A 523 29.00 -0.22 -3.41
CA ASN A 523 27.63 -0.30 -2.92
C ASN A 523 27.01 -1.67 -3.21
N ILE A 524 26.05 -2.07 -2.38
CA ILE A 524 25.34 -3.36 -2.49
C ILE A 524 23.96 -3.14 -3.13
N TYR A 525 23.62 -3.99 -4.09
CA TYR A 525 22.28 -4.18 -4.64
C TYR A 525 21.54 -5.23 -3.79
N TYR A 526 20.99 -4.81 -2.64
CA TYR A 526 20.42 -5.71 -1.64
C TYR A 526 19.30 -6.61 -2.18
N GLU A 527 18.58 -6.16 -3.20
CA GLU A 527 17.53 -6.93 -3.87
C GLU A 527 18.06 -8.20 -4.55
N GLN A 528 19.31 -8.20 -4.99
CA GLN A 528 19.94 -9.33 -5.67
C GLN A 528 20.39 -10.44 -4.71
N LEU A 529 20.45 -10.15 -3.40
CA LEU A 529 20.74 -11.16 -2.38
C LEU A 529 19.67 -12.26 -2.31
N SER A 530 18.44 -11.95 -2.73
CA SER A 530 17.30 -12.88 -2.67
C SER A 530 17.60 -14.23 -3.32
N GLY A 531 18.23 -14.25 -4.49
CA GLY A 531 18.63 -15.50 -5.17
C GLY A 531 19.62 -16.33 -4.35
N LEU A 532 20.65 -15.68 -3.79
CA LEU A 532 21.65 -16.34 -2.94
C LEU A 532 21.02 -16.90 -1.66
N LEU A 533 20.12 -16.14 -1.02
CA LEU A 533 19.40 -16.58 0.18
C LEU A 533 18.52 -17.80 -0.11
N VAL A 534 17.82 -17.83 -1.25
CA VAL A 534 16.96 -18.95 -1.65
C VAL A 534 17.76 -20.24 -1.80
N GLU A 535 18.85 -20.22 -2.57
CA GLU A 535 19.67 -21.43 -2.77
C GLU A 535 20.37 -21.86 -1.48
N ALA A 536 20.79 -20.92 -0.62
CA ALA A 536 21.38 -21.27 0.67
C ALA A 536 20.39 -21.93 1.63
N VAL A 537 19.12 -21.51 1.63
CA VAL A 537 18.06 -22.14 2.44
C VAL A 537 17.75 -23.54 1.91
N LYS A 538 17.74 -23.75 0.59
CA LYS A 538 17.60 -25.10 -0.01
C LYS A 538 18.76 -26.00 0.39
N GLU A 539 20.00 -25.54 0.25
CA GLU A 539 21.18 -26.29 0.67
C GLU A 539 21.17 -26.61 2.17
N LEU A 540 20.65 -25.71 3.01
CA LEU A 540 20.50 -25.95 4.45
C LEU A 540 19.41 -27.01 4.74
N ALA A 541 18.29 -26.96 4.03
CA ALA A 541 17.22 -27.95 4.15
C ALA A 541 17.72 -29.34 3.76
N ASP A 542 18.42 -29.47 2.62
CA ASP A 542 18.98 -30.74 2.17
C ASP A 542 19.96 -31.34 3.20
N ARG A 543 20.75 -30.49 3.88
CA ARG A 543 21.64 -30.95 4.96
C ARG A 543 20.88 -31.41 6.19
N ASN A 544 19.77 -30.76 6.55
CA ASN A 544 18.94 -31.18 7.67
C ASN A 544 18.28 -32.54 7.37
N ASP A 545 17.71 -32.72 6.18
CA ASP A 545 17.11 -33.99 5.75
C ASP A 545 18.15 -35.13 5.79
N ALA A 546 19.38 -34.85 5.34
CA ALA A 546 20.48 -35.81 5.42
C ALA A 546 20.88 -36.15 6.87
N LEU A 547 20.84 -35.17 7.78
CA LEU A 547 21.12 -35.37 9.20
C LEU A 547 20.00 -36.18 9.87
N GLU A 548 18.74 -35.89 9.60
CA GLU A 548 17.58 -36.64 10.10
C GLU A 548 17.60 -38.09 9.61
N ALA A 549 17.87 -38.32 8.33
CA ALA A 549 18.02 -39.66 7.79
C ALA A 549 19.18 -40.44 8.44
N ARG A 550 20.27 -39.74 8.81
CA ARG A 550 21.39 -40.35 9.52
C ARG A 550 21.03 -40.67 10.98
N LEU A 551 20.28 -39.80 11.64
CA LEU A 551 19.78 -40.01 13.00
C LEU A 551 18.84 -41.22 13.04
N ALA A 552 17.86 -41.30 12.14
CA ALA A 552 16.96 -42.45 12.05
C ALA A 552 17.71 -43.78 11.85
N LYS A 553 18.78 -43.78 11.02
CA LYS A 553 19.65 -44.96 10.85
C LYS A 553 20.45 -45.32 12.11
N LEU A 554 20.81 -44.34 12.93
CA LEU A 554 21.53 -44.56 14.19
C LEU A 554 20.58 -45.05 15.28
N GLU A 555 19.39 -44.45 15.41
CA GLU A 555 18.32 -44.88 16.32
C GLU A 555 17.92 -46.33 16.04
N ALA A 556 17.71 -46.68 14.76
CA ALA A 556 17.45 -48.06 14.35
C ALA A 556 18.58 -49.04 14.71
N LYS A 557 19.84 -48.60 14.75
CA LYS A 557 20.98 -49.43 15.19
C LYS A 557 21.08 -49.55 16.71
N LEU A 558 20.62 -48.53 17.44
CA LEU A 558 20.66 -48.47 18.90
C LEU A 558 19.43 -49.13 19.54
N GLY A 559 18.40 -49.45 18.76
CA GLY A 559 17.17 -50.10 19.25
C GLY A 559 16.30 -49.19 20.11
N VAL A 560 16.42 -47.87 19.89
CA VAL A 560 15.63 -46.82 20.55
C VAL A 560 14.70 -46.18 19.53
#